data_AF-A0AAV9CQZ7-F1
#
_entry.id   AF-A0AAV9CQZ7-F1
#
_cell.length_a   1.000
_cell.length_b   1.000
_cell.length_c   1.000
_cell.angle_alpha   90.00
_cell.angle_beta   90.00
_cell.angle_gamma   90.00
#
_symmetry.space_group_name_H-M   'P 1'
#
loop_
_entity.id
_entity.type
_entity.pdbx_description
1 polymer ?
#
loop_
_entity_poly.entity_id
_entity_poly.type
_entity_poly.pdbx_seq_one_letter_code
_entity_poly.pdbx_strand_id
1 'polypeptide(L)'
;MASVSSPVPAFPCNSGFISRQKFKPSRRALWVDNRRRSHLNPIRASQDGGPLQYRKLGDSDLMVSEIALGTMTFGEQNTEKEAHELLSYSIDHGINTLDTAEAYPIPMKKETQGRTDLYIGNWLKSRPRDKVILATKVCGYSERSSYIRDNASVLRVDAANIKESVEKSLKRLSTDYIDLLQIHWPDRYVALFGEFSYDPSKWRPSVPFAEQLRAFQELIDEGKVRYIGVSNETSYGVMEFIHAAKDEGLPKIVSIQNSYSLLVRCKFEGSNRAIH
;
A
#
# COMPACT_ATOMS: atom_id res chain seq x y z
N MET A 1 -21.51 20.90 56.02
CA MET A 1 -20.38 19.94 56.08
C MET A 1 -20.15 19.45 54.67
N ALA A 2 -19.43 20.22 53.85
CA ALA A 2 -17.98 20.26 53.69
C ALA A 2 -17.62 19.62 52.34
N SER A 3 -17.75 20.45 51.30
CA SER A 3 -17.21 20.27 49.96
C SER A 3 -15.69 20.37 49.98
N VAL A 4 -14.98 19.41 49.38
CA VAL A 4 -13.52 19.47 49.23
C VAL A 4 -13.19 19.61 47.74
N SER A 5 -12.96 20.85 47.36
CA SER A 5 -12.32 21.29 46.11
C SER A 5 -10.80 21.26 46.29
N SER A 6 -10.10 20.48 45.49
CA SER A 6 -8.63 20.46 45.47
C SER A 6 -8.08 21.54 44.51
N PRO A 7 -7.12 22.38 44.92
CA PRO A 7 -6.55 23.42 44.07
C PRO A 7 -5.43 22.89 43.18
N VAL A 8 -5.41 23.35 41.93
CA VAL A 8 -4.33 23.18 40.95
C VAL A 8 -3.18 24.14 41.29
N PRO A 9 -1.90 23.71 41.34
CA PRO A 9 -0.80 24.63 41.58
C PRO A 9 -0.49 25.47 40.33
N ALA A 10 -0.48 26.79 40.51
CA ALA A 10 -0.05 27.77 39.52
C ALA A 10 1.48 27.78 39.40
N PHE A 11 1.99 27.67 38.17
CA PHE A 11 3.41 27.86 37.86
C PHE A 11 3.74 29.36 37.71
N PRO A 12 4.87 29.84 38.23
CA PRO A 12 5.26 31.25 38.12
C PRO A 12 5.70 31.59 36.69
N CYS A 13 5.09 32.66 36.17
CA CYS A 13 5.46 33.30 34.90
C CYS A 13 6.77 34.08 35.12
N ASN A 14 7.90 33.55 34.63
CA ASN A 14 9.18 34.23 34.70
C ASN A 14 9.45 34.94 33.36
N SER A 15 9.45 36.28 33.40
CA SER A 15 9.70 37.16 32.27
C SER A 15 11.21 37.33 32.04
N GLY A 16 11.81 36.37 31.34
CA GLY A 16 13.20 36.44 30.88
C GLY A 16 13.28 36.94 29.43
N PHE A 17 13.73 38.18 29.26
CA PHE A 17 14.15 38.73 27.97
C PHE A 17 15.33 37.92 27.42
N ILE A 18 15.15 37.19 26.31
CA ILE A 18 16.25 36.61 25.52
C ILE A 18 16.18 37.17 24.10
N SER A 19 17.31 37.73 23.67
CA SER A 19 17.51 38.52 22.46
C SER A 19 17.10 37.80 21.17
N ARG A 20 16.38 38.50 20.30
CA ARG A 20 16.11 38.10 18.90
C ARG A 20 17.42 38.00 18.11
N GLN A 21 17.96 36.79 17.94
CA GLN A 21 18.90 36.53 16.87
C GLN A 21 18.14 36.43 15.55
N LYS A 22 18.48 37.34 14.62
CA LYS A 22 17.96 37.37 13.25
C LYS A 22 18.46 36.13 12.50
N PHE A 23 17.59 35.17 12.26
CA PHE A 23 17.85 34.07 11.34
C PHE A 23 17.83 34.61 9.90
N LYS A 24 18.99 34.62 9.24
CA LYS A 24 19.11 34.90 7.80
C LYS A 24 18.81 33.61 7.03
N PRO A 25 17.96 33.62 5.98
CA PRO A 25 17.77 32.43 5.15
C PRO A 25 19.00 32.28 4.24
N SER A 26 19.75 31.20 4.47
CA SER A 26 20.83 30.78 3.57
C SER A 26 20.21 30.20 2.30
N ARG A 27 20.37 30.93 1.19
CA ARG A 27 20.09 30.45 -0.16
C ARG A 27 21.13 29.39 -0.55
N ARG A 28 20.70 28.13 -0.62
CA ARG A 28 21.15 27.11 -1.59
C ARG A 28 20.29 25.85 -1.39
N ALA A 29 19.09 25.86 -1.96
CA ALA A 29 18.47 24.60 -2.35
C ALA A 29 19.26 24.09 -3.56
N LEU A 30 20.30 23.30 -3.27
CA LEU A 30 20.93 22.49 -4.30
C LEU A 30 19.90 21.44 -4.70
N TRP A 31 19.32 21.64 -5.88
CA TRP A 31 18.62 20.60 -6.61
C TRP A 31 19.58 19.42 -6.73
N VAL A 32 19.35 18.37 -5.95
CA VAL A 32 19.97 17.08 -6.19
C VAL A 32 19.27 16.51 -7.41
N ASP A 33 19.87 16.81 -8.55
CA ASP A 33 19.57 16.25 -9.84
C ASP A 33 19.76 14.73 -9.76
N ASN A 34 18.66 14.01 -9.57
CA ASN A 34 18.64 12.56 -9.41
C ASN A 34 18.80 11.84 -10.77
N ARG A 35 19.76 12.30 -11.58
CA ARG A 35 20.16 11.71 -12.86
C ARG A 35 21.12 10.54 -12.64
N ARG A 36 20.64 9.52 -11.93
CA ARG A 36 21.11 8.12 -12.05
C ARG A 36 19.91 7.18 -11.98
N ARG A 37 18.95 7.38 -12.88
CA ARG A 37 17.92 6.37 -13.14
C ARG A 37 18.54 5.28 -14.01
N SER A 38 18.55 4.06 -13.49
CA SER A 38 18.84 2.85 -14.25
C SER A 38 18.05 2.89 -15.56
N HIS A 39 18.71 2.57 -16.67
CA HIS A 39 18.08 2.44 -17.98
C HIS A 39 17.23 1.16 -18.03
N LEU A 40 16.15 1.13 -17.25
CA LEU A 40 15.06 0.22 -17.51
C LEU A 40 14.24 0.89 -18.61
N ASN A 41 14.34 0.35 -19.82
CA ASN A 41 13.52 0.80 -20.94
C ASN A 41 12.05 0.81 -20.49
N PRO A 42 11.32 1.93 -20.61
CA PRO A 42 9.89 1.92 -20.37
C PRO A 42 9.29 0.87 -21.31
N ILE A 43 8.51 -0.05 -20.74
CA ILE A 43 7.80 -1.07 -21.49
C ILE A 43 6.89 -0.32 -22.47
N ARG A 44 7.32 -0.19 -23.73
CA ARG A 44 6.52 0.43 -24.79
C ARG A 44 5.45 -0.57 -25.22
N ALA A 45 4.20 -0.10 -25.18
CA ALA A 45 3.03 -0.79 -25.69
C ALA A 45 3.24 -1.20 -27.15
N SER A 46 2.69 -2.35 -27.54
CA SER A 46 2.36 -2.57 -28.94
C SER A 46 1.35 -1.49 -29.35
N GLN A 47 1.71 -0.72 -30.38
CA GLN A 47 0.84 0.27 -31.03
C GLN A 47 -0.14 -0.42 -32.00
N ASP A 48 -0.50 -1.67 -31.75
CA ASP A 48 -1.27 -2.49 -32.67
C ASP A 48 -2.72 -2.54 -32.23
N GLY A 49 -3.46 -1.44 -32.43
CA GLY A 49 -4.91 -1.40 -32.68
C GLY A 49 -5.88 -2.20 -31.78
N GLY A 50 -5.44 -2.75 -30.65
CA GLY A 50 -6.25 -3.55 -29.74
C GLY A 50 -7.21 -2.66 -28.94
N PRO A 51 -8.38 -3.18 -28.54
CA PRO A 51 -9.36 -2.41 -27.77
C PRO A 51 -8.85 -2.01 -26.37
N LEU A 52 -7.88 -2.75 -25.82
CA LEU A 52 -7.35 -2.53 -24.48
C LEU A 52 -6.37 -1.35 -24.45
N GLN A 53 -6.73 -0.29 -23.72
CA GLN A 53 -5.87 0.87 -23.53
C GLN A 53 -4.92 0.69 -22.34
N TYR A 54 -3.84 1.47 -22.35
CA TYR A 54 -2.88 1.54 -21.26
C TYR A 54 -2.83 2.96 -20.70
N ARG A 55 -2.74 3.09 -19.38
CA ARG A 55 -2.75 4.37 -18.67
C ARG A 55 -1.60 4.45 -17.68
N LYS A 56 -1.10 5.66 -17.46
CA LYS A 56 -0.14 5.94 -16.40
C LYS A 56 -0.84 5.74 -15.04
N LEU A 57 -0.23 4.97 -14.13
CA LEU A 57 -0.79 4.76 -12.79
C LEU A 57 -0.42 5.95 -11.88
N GLY A 58 -1.38 6.86 -11.68
CA GLY A 58 -1.13 8.09 -10.92
C GLY A 58 -0.04 8.94 -11.58
N ASP A 59 0.93 9.41 -10.79
CA ASP A 59 2.11 10.14 -11.27
C ASP A 59 3.34 9.24 -11.48
N SER A 60 3.22 7.92 -11.27
CA SER A 60 4.30 6.93 -11.45
C SER A 60 4.59 6.62 -12.91
N ASP A 61 5.80 6.20 -13.26
CA ASP A 61 6.12 5.81 -14.64
C ASP A 61 5.58 4.41 -15.04
N LEU A 62 4.69 3.81 -14.23
CA LEU A 62 4.00 2.56 -14.58
C LEU A 62 2.90 2.79 -15.60
N MET A 63 2.96 2.07 -16.71
CA MET A 63 1.90 2.00 -17.72
C MET A 63 1.10 0.71 -17.51
N VAL A 64 -0.08 0.81 -16.90
CA VAL A 64 -0.97 -0.33 -16.61
C VAL A 64 -2.05 -0.46 -17.68
N SER A 65 -2.44 -1.68 -18.02
CA SER A 65 -3.66 -1.92 -18.80
C SER A 65 -4.90 -1.43 -18.05
N GLU A 66 -5.93 -0.96 -18.75
CA GLU A 66 -7.19 -0.51 -18.12
C GLU A 66 -7.90 -1.61 -17.31
N ILE A 67 -7.60 -2.87 -17.64
CA ILE A 67 -8.05 -4.06 -16.90
C ILE A 67 -6.82 -4.73 -16.29
N ALA A 68 -6.90 -5.08 -15.01
CA ALA A 68 -5.92 -5.91 -14.31
C ALA A 68 -6.55 -7.25 -13.94
N LEU A 69 -5.73 -8.31 -13.86
CA LEU A 69 -6.19 -9.62 -13.39
C LEU A 69 -6.07 -9.70 -11.87
N GLY A 70 -7.19 -9.76 -11.17
CA GLY A 70 -7.25 -10.13 -9.75
C GLY A 70 -7.14 -11.64 -9.57
N THR A 71 -6.43 -12.09 -8.54
CA THR A 71 -6.04 -13.51 -8.39
C THR A 71 -6.49 -14.18 -7.09
N MET A 72 -7.38 -13.54 -6.33
CA MET A 72 -7.75 -13.95 -4.97
C MET A 72 -8.36 -15.35 -4.84
N THR A 73 -8.78 -15.98 -5.94
CA THR A 73 -9.39 -17.31 -5.98
C THR A 73 -8.39 -18.45 -6.21
N PHE A 74 -7.16 -18.14 -6.61
CA PHE A 74 -6.16 -19.13 -7.01
C PHE A 74 -5.55 -19.84 -5.79
N GLY A 75 -5.74 -21.15 -5.69
CA GLY A 75 -5.28 -21.97 -4.56
C GLY A 75 -6.38 -22.37 -3.58
N GLU A 76 -7.62 -21.93 -3.83
CA GLU A 76 -8.83 -22.35 -3.11
C GLU A 76 -9.94 -22.76 -4.10
N GLN A 77 -10.47 -21.81 -4.87
CA GLN A 77 -11.54 -22.10 -5.85
C GLN A 77 -10.97 -22.55 -7.20
N ASN A 78 -9.79 -22.06 -7.58
CA ASN A 78 -9.09 -22.47 -8.78
C ASN A 78 -7.86 -23.31 -8.43
N THR A 79 -7.68 -24.39 -9.18
CA THR A 79 -6.45 -25.18 -9.22
C THR A 79 -5.31 -24.37 -9.83
N GLU A 80 -4.07 -24.84 -9.64
CA GLU A 80 -2.89 -24.20 -10.26
C GLU A 80 -2.96 -24.17 -11.78
N LYS A 81 -3.45 -25.26 -12.39
CA LYS A 81 -3.62 -25.34 -13.85
C LYS A 81 -4.59 -24.28 -14.37
N GLU A 82 -5.77 -24.14 -13.75
CA GLU A 82 -6.75 -23.11 -14.13
C GLU A 82 -6.21 -21.70 -13.90
N ALA A 83 -5.46 -21.48 -12.82
CA ALA A 83 -4.77 -20.22 -12.58
C ALA A 83 -3.78 -19.89 -13.71
N HIS A 84 -2.98 -20.86 -14.15
CA HIS A 84 -2.02 -20.69 -15.25
C HIS A 84 -2.71 -20.42 -16.60
N GLU A 85 -3.85 -21.06 -16.85
CA GLU A 85 -4.69 -20.80 -18.04
C GLU A 85 -5.21 -19.35 -18.03
N LEU A 86 -5.76 -18.88 -16.91
CA LEU A 86 -6.25 -17.51 -16.76
C LEU A 86 -5.13 -16.46 -16.84
N LEU A 87 -3.98 -16.74 -16.22
CA LEU A 87 -2.79 -15.89 -16.30
C LEU A 87 -2.32 -15.76 -17.74
N SER A 88 -2.17 -16.88 -18.46
CA SER A 88 -1.71 -16.88 -19.85
C SER A 88 -2.70 -16.16 -20.75
N TYR A 89 -3.99 -16.50 -20.66
CA TYR A 89 -5.05 -15.84 -21.42
C TYR A 89 -5.04 -14.32 -21.23
N SER A 90 -4.90 -13.84 -20.00
CA SER A 90 -4.90 -12.41 -19.71
C SER A 90 -3.74 -11.69 -20.38
N ILE A 91 -2.52 -12.23 -20.24
CA ILE A 91 -1.31 -11.65 -20.83
C ILE A 91 -1.34 -11.68 -22.36
N ASP A 92 -1.80 -12.80 -22.93
CA ASP A 92 -1.91 -12.97 -24.39
C ASP A 92 -2.92 -11.98 -25.01
N HIS A 93 -3.86 -11.45 -24.21
CA HIS A 93 -4.82 -10.41 -24.61
C HIS A 93 -4.41 -8.98 -24.17
N GLY A 94 -3.15 -8.79 -23.74
CA GLY A 94 -2.58 -7.48 -23.45
C GLY A 94 -2.79 -6.97 -22.03
N ILE A 95 -3.45 -7.72 -21.13
CA ILE A 95 -3.42 -7.35 -19.71
C ILE A 95 -1.98 -7.48 -19.24
N ASN A 96 -1.43 -6.44 -18.62
CA ASN A 96 -0.05 -6.46 -18.13
C ASN A 96 0.06 -6.45 -16.60
N THR A 97 -1.06 -6.27 -15.89
CA THR A 97 -1.06 -6.08 -14.44
C THR A 97 -1.73 -7.26 -13.75
N LEU A 98 -0.99 -7.89 -12.83
CA LEU A 98 -1.47 -8.95 -11.95
C LEU A 98 -1.58 -8.40 -10.53
N ASP A 99 -2.73 -8.59 -9.90
CA ASP A 99 -2.97 -8.21 -8.51
C ASP A 99 -3.13 -9.44 -7.62
N THR A 100 -2.29 -9.54 -6.59
CA THR A 100 -2.32 -10.59 -5.58
C THR A 100 -2.16 -10.01 -4.17
N ALA A 101 -2.04 -10.84 -3.14
CA ALA A 101 -1.77 -10.44 -1.77
C ALA A 101 -1.16 -11.61 -1.00
N GLU A 102 -0.34 -11.32 0.01
CA GLU A 102 0.22 -12.38 0.85
C GLU A 102 -0.85 -13.25 1.52
N ALA A 103 -2.02 -12.67 1.81
CA ALA A 103 -3.13 -13.35 2.46
C ALA A 103 -3.91 -14.28 1.54
N TYR A 104 -3.78 -14.14 0.22
CA TYR A 104 -4.59 -14.90 -0.73
C TYR A 104 -4.21 -16.38 -0.74
N PRO A 105 -5.19 -17.28 -0.96
CA PRO A 105 -6.54 -17.03 -1.49
C PRO A 105 -7.62 -16.67 -0.45
N ILE A 106 -8.81 -16.32 -0.94
CA ILE A 106 -10.03 -16.07 -0.15
C ILE A 106 -10.98 -17.29 -0.24
N PRO A 107 -11.66 -17.69 0.85
CA PRO A 107 -11.54 -17.17 2.22
C PRO A 107 -10.17 -17.42 2.85
N MET A 108 -9.67 -16.45 3.64
CA MET A 108 -8.37 -16.52 4.28
C MET A 108 -8.32 -17.63 5.33
N LYS A 109 -7.37 -18.56 5.18
CA LYS A 109 -7.11 -19.66 6.13
C LYS A 109 -5.62 -19.90 6.26
N LYS A 110 -5.19 -20.45 7.39
CA LYS A 110 -3.78 -20.74 7.66
C LYS A 110 -3.20 -21.75 6.67
N GLU A 111 -3.99 -22.73 6.26
CA GLU A 111 -3.57 -23.87 5.43
C GLU A 111 -3.35 -23.48 3.96
N THR A 112 -3.99 -22.39 3.52
CA THR A 112 -4.00 -21.94 2.12
C THR A 112 -3.26 -20.63 1.90
N GLN A 113 -2.94 -19.88 2.96
CA GLN A 113 -2.24 -18.60 2.89
C GLN A 113 -0.99 -18.67 2.00
N GLY A 114 -0.90 -17.73 1.05
CA GLY A 114 0.23 -17.59 0.14
C GLY A 114 0.21 -18.54 -1.06
N ARG A 115 -0.78 -19.44 -1.19
CA ARG A 115 -0.88 -20.32 -2.38
C ARG A 115 -1.04 -19.53 -3.67
N THR A 116 -1.75 -18.41 -3.65
CA THR A 116 -1.88 -17.54 -4.82
C THR A 116 -0.51 -17.04 -5.30
N ASP A 117 0.34 -16.53 -4.40
CA ASP A 117 1.71 -16.12 -4.72
C ASP A 117 2.51 -17.30 -5.30
N LEU A 118 2.37 -18.51 -4.73
CA LEU A 118 3.06 -19.70 -5.23
C LEU A 118 2.65 -20.08 -6.65
N TYR A 119 1.35 -20.04 -6.96
CA TYR A 119 0.84 -20.38 -8.30
C TYR A 119 1.30 -19.35 -9.34
N ILE A 120 1.24 -18.06 -9.00
CA ILE A 120 1.76 -16.98 -9.87
C ILE A 120 3.27 -17.14 -10.05
N GLY A 121 4.02 -17.42 -8.97
CA GLY A 121 5.46 -17.59 -9.02
C GLY A 121 5.91 -18.77 -9.89
N ASN A 122 5.18 -19.90 -9.83
CA ASN A 122 5.42 -21.03 -10.71
C ASN A 122 5.18 -20.69 -12.18
N TRP A 123 4.13 -19.95 -12.49
CA TRP A 123 3.85 -19.49 -13.85
C TRP A 123 4.91 -18.48 -14.35
N LEU A 124 5.36 -17.55 -13.49
CA LEU A 124 6.34 -16.51 -13.81
C LEU A 124 7.71 -17.04 -14.23
N LYS A 125 8.12 -18.23 -13.76
CA LYS A 125 9.43 -18.86 -14.11
C LYS A 125 9.65 -19.02 -15.61
N SER A 126 8.56 -19.10 -16.39
CA SER A 126 8.59 -19.27 -17.85
C SER A 126 8.31 -17.98 -18.63
N ARG A 127 8.23 -16.83 -17.95
CA ARG A 127 7.77 -15.57 -18.54
C ARG A 127 8.84 -14.48 -18.43
N PRO A 128 8.89 -13.55 -19.40
CA PRO A 128 9.71 -12.35 -19.27
C PRO A 128 9.14 -11.47 -18.14
N ARG A 129 9.82 -11.46 -16.99
CA ARG A 129 9.36 -10.79 -15.76
C ARG A 129 9.10 -9.30 -15.98
N ASP A 130 9.87 -8.65 -16.84
CA ASP A 130 9.74 -7.23 -17.20
C ASP A 130 8.50 -6.92 -18.06
N LYS A 131 7.75 -7.93 -18.53
CA LYS A 131 6.46 -7.73 -19.23
C LYS A 131 5.26 -7.77 -18.30
N VAL A 132 5.45 -8.12 -17.03
CA VAL A 132 4.39 -8.27 -16.04
C VAL A 132 4.56 -7.20 -14.97
N ILE A 133 3.53 -6.41 -14.71
CA ILE A 133 3.42 -5.54 -13.55
C ILE A 133 2.80 -6.37 -12.44
N LEU A 134 3.60 -6.68 -11.42
CA LEU A 134 3.17 -7.48 -10.29
C LEU A 134 2.86 -6.58 -9.09
N ALA A 135 1.57 -6.51 -8.74
CA ALA A 135 1.10 -5.85 -7.54
C ALA A 135 0.79 -6.88 -6.45
N THR A 136 1.35 -6.69 -5.26
CA THR A 136 0.99 -7.50 -4.08
C THR A 136 0.71 -6.60 -2.88
N LYS A 137 0.24 -7.19 -1.79
CA LYS A 137 -0.25 -6.45 -0.63
C LYS A 137 0.26 -7.03 0.68
N VAL A 138 0.68 -6.14 1.56
CA VAL A 138 0.94 -6.41 2.97
C VAL A 138 -0.35 -6.18 3.78
N CYS A 139 -0.74 -7.13 4.60
CA CYS A 139 -1.93 -7.07 5.43
C CYS A 139 -1.81 -5.96 6.48
N GLY A 140 -2.94 -5.28 6.70
CA GLY A 140 -3.05 -4.31 7.77
C GLY A 140 -3.28 -4.95 9.14
N TYR A 141 -3.80 -4.13 10.06
CA TYR A 141 -4.08 -4.57 11.41
C TYR A 141 -4.98 -5.80 11.47
N SER A 142 -4.57 -6.83 12.21
CA SER A 142 -5.41 -7.98 12.50
C SER A 142 -4.92 -8.74 13.73
N GLU A 143 -5.81 -8.96 14.69
CA GLU A 143 -5.60 -9.89 15.82
C GLU A 143 -5.97 -11.33 15.46
N ARG A 144 -6.69 -11.54 14.35
CA ARG A 144 -7.25 -12.85 13.96
C ARG A 144 -6.42 -13.57 12.89
N SER A 145 -5.44 -12.88 12.33
CA SER A 145 -4.62 -13.36 11.21
C SER A 145 -3.14 -13.42 11.58
N SER A 146 -2.82 -13.59 12.86
CA SER A 146 -1.44 -13.66 13.35
C SER A 146 -0.63 -14.77 12.68
N TYR A 147 -1.28 -15.84 12.20
CA TYR A 147 -0.63 -16.93 11.46
C TYR A 147 0.05 -16.52 10.14
N ILE A 148 -0.16 -15.29 9.64
CA ILE A 148 0.52 -14.76 8.44
C ILE A 148 1.94 -14.25 8.79
N ARG A 149 2.24 -14.06 10.07
CA ARG A 149 3.55 -13.59 10.55
C ARG A 149 4.16 -14.58 11.53
N ASP A 150 5.47 -14.72 11.44
CA ASP A 150 6.25 -15.45 12.45
C ASP A 150 6.73 -14.49 13.54
N ASN A 151 6.97 -13.22 13.20
CA ASN A 151 7.51 -12.20 14.11
C ASN A 151 6.47 -11.44 14.96
N ALA A 152 5.17 -11.70 14.78
CA ALA A 152 4.13 -10.89 15.41
C ALA A 152 2.88 -11.69 15.80
N SER A 153 2.35 -11.42 17.00
CA SER A 153 1.07 -11.95 17.47
C SER A 153 -0.15 -11.13 17.01
N VAL A 154 0.08 -9.90 16.56
CA VAL A 154 -0.90 -9.00 15.95
C VAL A 154 -0.28 -8.44 14.69
N LEU A 155 -0.95 -8.56 13.55
CA LEU A 155 -0.48 -7.95 12.32
C LEU A 155 -0.51 -6.43 12.47
N ARG A 156 0.56 -5.77 12.06
CA ARG A 156 0.71 -4.32 12.04
C ARG A 156 1.31 -3.88 10.72
N VAL A 157 1.21 -2.59 10.40
CA VAL A 157 1.89 -1.98 9.25
C VAL A 157 3.19 -1.32 9.70
N ASP A 158 3.97 -2.01 10.55
CA ASP A 158 5.29 -1.55 10.99
C ASP A 158 6.43 -2.12 10.12
N ALA A 159 7.65 -1.63 10.33
CA ALA A 159 8.82 -2.02 9.53
C ALA A 159 9.09 -3.53 9.57
N ALA A 160 8.97 -4.17 10.73
CA ALA A 160 9.24 -5.59 10.89
C ALA A 160 8.21 -6.46 10.14
N ASN A 161 6.92 -6.12 10.26
CA ASN A 161 5.83 -6.81 9.57
C ASN A 161 5.89 -6.62 8.06
N ILE A 162 6.17 -5.40 7.60
CA ILE A 162 6.29 -5.08 6.17
C ILE A 162 7.47 -5.84 5.55
N LYS A 163 8.64 -5.82 6.21
CA LYS A 163 9.82 -6.52 5.73
C LYS A 163 9.58 -8.03 5.61
N GLU A 164 9.06 -8.66 6.67
CA GLU A 164 8.76 -10.10 6.64
C GLU A 164 7.75 -10.46 5.54
N SER A 165 6.71 -9.65 5.37
CA SER A 165 5.72 -9.81 4.30
C SER A 165 6.37 -9.87 2.92
N VAL A 166 7.22 -8.89 2.63
CA VAL A 166 7.88 -8.75 1.32
C VAL A 166 8.85 -9.87 1.07
N GLU A 167 9.71 -10.23 2.03
CA GLU A 167 10.62 -11.38 1.89
C GLU A 167 9.86 -12.67 1.57
N LYS A 168 8.77 -12.93 2.30
CA LYS A 168 7.96 -14.12 2.10
C LYS A 168 7.24 -14.09 0.75
N SER A 169 6.69 -12.95 0.33
CA SER A 169 6.04 -12.81 -0.97
C SER A 169 7.02 -12.95 -2.13
N LEU A 170 8.18 -12.30 -2.10
CA LEU A 170 9.22 -12.43 -3.14
C LEU A 170 9.66 -13.89 -3.30
N LYS A 171 9.87 -14.60 -2.18
CA LYS A 171 10.19 -16.03 -2.18
C LYS A 171 9.10 -16.87 -2.84
N ARG A 172 7.82 -16.67 -2.49
CA ARG A 172 6.70 -17.43 -3.09
C ARG A 172 6.51 -17.10 -4.57
N LEU A 173 6.58 -15.81 -4.91
CA LEU A 173 6.45 -15.29 -6.28
C LEU A 173 7.67 -15.61 -7.16
N SER A 174 8.74 -16.16 -6.59
CA SER A 174 9.97 -16.51 -7.30
C SER A 174 10.53 -15.34 -8.12
N THR A 175 10.58 -14.15 -7.52
CA THR A 175 11.07 -12.92 -8.16
C THR A 175 11.79 -12.03 -7.15
N ASP A 176 12.70 -11.19 -7.63
CA ASP A 176 13.52 -10.32 -6.77
C ASP A 176 12.88 -8.94 -6.50
N TYR A 177 11.80 -8.61 -7.22
CA TYR A 177 11.12 -7.31 -7.04
C TYR A 177 9.61 -7.37 -7.26
N ILE A 178 8.92 -6.44 -6.59
CA ILE A 178 7.51 -6.12 -6.72
C ILE A 178 7.38 -4.77 -7.42
N ASP A 179 6.52 -4.67 -8.44
CA ASP A 179 6.30 -3.41 -9.15
C ASP A 179 5.48 -2.43 -8.31
N LEU A 180 4.45 -2.94 -7.62
CA LEU A 180 3.59 -2.16 -6.74
C LEU A 180 3.29 -2.92 -5.45
N LEU A 181 3.80 -2.43 -4.32
CA LEU A 181 3.45 -2.95 -2.99
C LEU A 181 2.36 -2.07 -2.37
N GLN A 182 1.27 -2.68 -1.91
CA GLN A 182 0.16 -1.93 -1.33
C GLN A 182 -0.08 -2.33 0.13
N ILE A 183 -0.48 -1.37 0.95
CA ILE A 183 -1.11 -1.68 2.24
C ILE A 183 -2.51 -2.23 1.95
N HIS A 184 -2.81 -3.48 2.31
CA HIS A 184 -4.07 -4.15 1.98
C HIS A 184 -5.27 -3.52 2.70
N TRP A 185 -5.09 -3.13 3.96
CA TRP A 185 -6.01 -2.28 4.72
C TRP A 185 -5.23 -1.55 5.82
N PRO A 186 -5.75 -0.46 6.39
CA PRO A 186 -4.97 0.37 7.31
C PRO A 186 -4.60 -0.31 8.63
N ASP A 187 -3.50 0.16 9.24
CA ASP A 187 -3.15 -0.19 10.63
C ASP A 187 -4.15 0.40 11.64
N ARG A 188 -4.53 1.66 11.42
CA ARG A 188 -5.54 2.35 12.23
C ARG A 188 -6.91 1.76 12.00
N TYR A 189 -7.79 1.96 12.98
CA TYR A 189 -9.20 1.61 12.79
C TYR A 189 -9.82 2.47 11.69
N VAL A 190 -10.51 1.80 10.77
CA VAL A 190 -11.38 2.39 9.75
C VAL A 190 -12.58 1.45 9.60
N ALA A 191 -13.74 2.00 9.27
CA ALA A 191 -14.93 1.21 8.99
C ALA A 191 -14.72 0.43 7.67
N LEU A 192 -14.56 -0.89 7.78
CA LEU A 192 -14.33 -1.80 6.66
C LEU A 192 -15.21 -3.05 6.78
N PHE A 193 -15.28 -3.81 5.69
CA PHE A 193 -15.86 -5.16 5.65
C PHE A 193 -17.29 -5.26 6.19
N GLY A 194 -18.15 -4.32 5.78
CA GLY A 194 -19.57 -4.28 6.17
C GLY A 194 -19.92 -3.11 7.09
N GLU A 195 -18.92 -2.45 7.66
CA GLU A 195 -19.10 -1.20 8.39
C GLU A 195 -18.99 0.00 7.43
N PHE A 196 -19.91 0.97 7.56
CA PHE A 196 -19.94 2.18 6.73
C PHE A 196 -19.58 3.46 7.50
N SER A 197 -19.74 3.44 8.83
CA SER A 197 -19.54 4.60 9.69
C SER A 197 -18.41 4.34 10.67
N TYR A 198 -17.54 5.32 10.85
CA TYR A 198 -16.47 5.26 11.84
C TYR A 198 -17.06 5.24 13.25
N ASP A 199 -16.69 4.24 14.04
CA ASP A 199 -17.01 4.12 15.46
C ASP A 199 -15.81 4.58 16.34
N PRO A 200 -15.89 5.75 17.00
CA PRO A 200 -14.80 6.24 17.85
C PRO A 200 -14.44 5.30 19.00
N SER A 201 -15.36 4.44 19.46
CA SER A 201 -15.09 3.49 20.54
C SER A 201 -14.11 2.39 20.14
N LYS A 202 -13.93 2.16 18.83
CA LYS A 202 -12.98 1.19 18.27
C LYS A 202 -11.62 1.82 17.93
N TRP A 203 -11.41 3.08 18.30
CA TRP A 203 -10.11 3.71 18.15
C TRP A 203 -9.03 2.92 18.89
N ARG A 204 -7.86 2.83 18.26
CA ARG A 204 -6.68 2.19 18.84
C ARG A 204 -5.41 2.92 18.37
N PRO A 205 -4.32 2.86 19.16
CA PRO A 205 -3.01 3.33 18.69
C PRO A 205 -2.63 2.63 17.38
N SER A 206 -2.14 3.40 16.42
CA SER A 206 -1.72 2.89 15.11
C SER A 206 -0.28 3.27 14.82
N VAL A 207 0.37 2.52 13.94
CA VAL A 207 1.69 2.86 13.41
C VAL A 207 1.57 4.20 12.67
N PRO A 208 2.37 5.23 12.99
CA PRO A 208 2.32 6.54 12.33
C PRO A 208 2.58 6.42 10.83
N PHE A 209 1.89 7.23 10.01
CA PHE A 209 2.03 7.20 8.54
C PHE A 209 3.49 7.33 8.06
N ALA A 210 4.27 8.23 8.68
CA ALA A 210 5.69 8.41 8.36
C ALA A 210 6.54 7.16 8.67
N GLU A 211 6.22 6.41 9.73
CA GLU A 211 6.89 5.16 10.04
C GLU A 211 6.58 4.08 8.99
N GLN A 212 5.32 3.98 8.56
CA GLN A 212 4.92 3.07 7.47
C GLN A 212 5.65 3.41 6.17
N LEU A 213 5.77 4.70 5.85
CA LEU A 213 6.49 5.18 4.66
C LEU A 213 8.02 4.96 4.73
N ARG A 214 8.63 5.10 5.91
CA ARG A 214 10.04 4.76 6.11
C ARG A 214 10.32 3.28 5.83
N ALA A 215 9.44 2.40 6.31
CA ALA A 215 9.54 0.96 6.01
C ALA A 215 9.46 0.69 4.50
N PHE A 216 8.60 1.41 3.77
CA PHE A 216 8.57 1.33 2.31
C PHE A 216 9.82 1.90 1.64
N GLN A 217 10.36 3.01 2.15
CA GLN A 217 11.59 3.61 1.62
C GLN A 217 12.75 2.62 1.71
N GLU A 218 12.91 1.92 2.83
CA GLU A 218 13.95 0.88 2.99
C GLU A 218 13.82 -0.21 1.91
N LEU A 219 12.61 -0.69 1.63
CA LEU A 219 12.37 -1.71 0.61
C LEU A 219 12.61 -1.20 -0.82
N ILE A 220 12.34 0.09 -1.08
CA ILE A 220 12.65 0.73 -2.36
C ILE A 220 14.16 0.86 -2.53
N ASP A 221 14.88 1.27 -1.47
CA ASP A 221 16.34 1.40 -1.47
C ASP A 221 17.03 0.04 -1.63
N GLU A 222 16.46 -1.01 -1.05
CA GLU A 222 16.88 -2.41 -1.25
C GLU A 222 16.55 -2.95 -2.66
N GLY A 223 15.79 -2.20 -3.48
CA GLY A 223 15.41 -2.59 -4.85
C GLY A 223 14.29 -3.63 -4.94
N LYS A 224 13.67 -3.98 -3.80
CA LYS A 224 12.63 -5.01 -3.68
C LYS A 224 11.25 -4.52 -4.10
N VAL A 225 11.01 -3.21 -4.01
CA VAL A 225 9.75 -2.56 -4.34
C VAL A 225 10.02 -1.36 -5.24
N ARG A 226 9.24 -1.18 -6.31
CA ARG A 226 9.38 -0.01 -7.20
C ARG A 226 8.46 1.13 -6.83
N TYR A 227 7.18 0.81 -6.58
CA TYR A 227 6.15 1.78 -6.24
C TYR A 227 5.30 1.29 -5.08
N ILE A 228 4.65 2.24 -4.42
CA ILE A 228 3.78 1.96 -3.28
C ILE A 228 2.37 2.50 -3.47
N GLY A 229 1.40 1.80 -2.88
CA GLY A 229 0.00 2.19 -2.90
C GLY A 229 -0.70 1.81 -1.60
N VAL A 230 -2.00 2.13 -1.55
CA VAL A 230 -2.86 1.78 -0.42
C VAL A 230 -4.12 1.11 -0.92
N SER A 231 -4.77 0.34 -0.05
CA SER A 231 -6.05 -0.31 -0.32
C SER A 231 -6.93 -0.19 0.91
N ASN A 232 -8.24 -0.19 0.69
CA ASN A 232 -9.24 -0.01 1.74
C ASN A 232 -9.01 1.25 2.58
N GLU A 233 -8.49 2.30 1.94
CA GLU A 233 -8.20 3.57 2.61
C GLU A 233 -9.35 4.57 2.48
N THR A 234 -9.25 5.65 3.23
CA THR A 234 -10.10 6.83 3.24
C THR A 234 -9.37 8.02 2.61
N SER A 235 -10.10 9.08 2.27
CA SER A 235 -9.49 10.34 1.83
C SER A 235 -8.53 10.91 2.87
N TYR A 236 -8.85 10.81 4.17
CA TYR A 236 -7.99 11.25 5.25
C TYR A 236 -6.61 10.59 5.20
N GLY A 237 -6.52 9.26 5.25
CA GLY A 237 -5.21 8.62 5.30
C GLY A 237 -4.45 8.72 3.98
N VAL A 238 -5.11 8.81 2.82
CA VAL A 238 -4.43 9.18 1.56
C VAL A 238 -3.75 10.55 1.70
N MET A 239 -4.46 11.55 2.24
CA MET A 239 -3.89 12.88 2.46
C MET A 239 -2.78 12.88 3.50
N GLU A 240 -2.90 12.10 4.57
CA GLU A 240 -1.84 11.94 5.58
C GLU A 240 -0.58 11.28 5.00
N PHE A 241 -0.73 10.24 4.17
CA PHE A 241 0.41 9.65 3.45
C PHE A 241 1.09 10.66 2.52
N ILE A 242 0.32 11.45 1.77
CA ILE A 242 0.87 12.49 0.90
C ILE A 242 1.57 13.59 1.72
N HIS A 243 1.00 13.96 2.87
CA HIS A 243 1.57 14.96 3.76
C HIS A 243 2.89 14.48 4.36
N ALA A 244 2.92 13.29 4.95
CA ALA A 244 4.13 12.69 5.52
C ALA A 244 5.22 12.48 4.46
N ALA A 245 4.85 12.04 3.25
CA ALA A 245 5.77 11.93 2.12
C ALA A 245 6.45 13.27 1.80
N LYS A 246 5.66 14.36 1.77
CA LYS A 246 6.17 15.70 1.48
C LYS A 246 7.03 16.26 2.61
N ASP A 247 6.58 16.13 3.85
CA ASP A 247 7.23 16.75 5.01
C ASP A 247 8.60 16.12 5.28
N GLU A 248 8.70 14.79 5.15
CA GLU A 248 9.91 14.05 5.49
C GLU A 248 10.75 13.62 4.27
N GLY A 249 10.32 13.97 3.05
CA GLY A 249 11.01 13.56 1.82
C GLY A 249 10.93 12.06 1.54
N LEU A 250 9.82 11.44 1.95
CA LEU A 250 9.54 10.02 1.87
C LEU A 250 8.79 9.66 0.57
N PRO A 251 8.69 8.36 0.18
CA PRO A 251 8.13 7.98 -1.09
C PRO A 251 6.62 8.26 -1.12
N LYS A 252 6.13 8.72 -2.27
CA LYS A 252 4.71 9.06 -2.45
C LYS A 252 3.92 7.83 -2.92
N ILE A 253 2.73 7.63 -2.35
CA ILE A 253 1.77 6.63 -2.84
C ILE A 253 1.24 7.00 -4.23
N VAL A 254 1.16 6.02 -5.13
CA VAL A 254 0.79 6.24 -6.54
C VAL A 254 -0.59 5.69 -6.92
N SER A 255 -1.19 4.90 -6.03
CA SER A 255 -2.50 4.29 -6.24
C SER A 255 -3.29 4.13 -4.94
N ILE A 256 -4.61 4.06 -5.10
CA ILE A 256 -5.53 3.52 -4.10
C ILE A 256 -6.40 2.42 -4.74
N GLN A 257 -6.44 1.24 -4.13
CA GLN A 257 -7.29 0.12 -4.54
C GLN A 257 -8.47 -0.03 -3.58
N ASN A 258 -9.57 0.66 -3.86
CA ASN A 258 -10.82 0.58 -3.08
C ASN A 258 -11.93 -0.08 -3.90
N SER A 259 -12.89 -0.71 -3.22
CA SER A 259 -14.09 -1.23 -3.88
C SER A 259 -14.86 -0.10 -4.57
N TYR A 260 -15.10 -0.28 -5.86
CA TYR A 260 -15.92 0.60 -6.67
C TYR A 260 -16.79 -0.23 -7.61
N SER A 261 -18.09 -0.02 -7.55
CA SER A 261 -19.07 -0.67 -8.42
C SER A 261 -20.35 0.14 -8.45
N LEU A 262 -21.33 -0.27 -9.26
CA LEU A 262 -22.66 0.34 -9.25
C LEU A 262 -23.31 0.34 -7.85
N LEU A 263 -22.95 -0.63 -7.00
CA LEU A 263 -23.46 -0.77 -5.63
C LEU A 263 -22.64 0.01 -4.59
N VAL A 264 -21.38 0.33 -4.91
CA VAL A 264 -20.43 0.98 -3.98
C VAL A 264 -19.75 2.15 -4.68
N ARG A 265 -20.32 3.35 -4.51
CA ARG A 265 -19.82 4.60 -5.13
C ARG A 265 -19.36 5.64 -4.11
N CYS A 266 -19.80 5.52 -2.85
CA CYS A 266 -19.65 6.54 -1.82
C CYS A 266 -18.19 6.92 -1.48
N LYS A 267 -17.23 6.00 -1.66
CA LYS A 267 -15.80 6.26 -1.38
C LYS A 267 -15.11 7.12 -2.45
N PHE A 268 -15.68 7.20 -3.65
CA PHE A 268 -15.07 7.90 -4.79
C PHE A 268 -15.90 9.10 -5.25
N GLU A 269 -17.22 8.99 -5.17
CA GLU A 269 -18.17 10.02 -5.61
C GLU A 269 -18.81 10.78 -4.44
N GLY A 270 -18.39 10.46 -3.21
CA GLY A 270 -18.89 11.10 -2.00
C GLY A 270 -18.38 12.52 -1.85
N SER A 271 -18.94 13.45 -2.62
CA SER A 271 -18.92 14.90 -2.35
C SER A 271 -20.36 15.43 -2.38
N ASN A 272 -20.79 16.08 -1.28
CA ASN A 272 -22.08 16.76 -1.01
C ASN A 272 -23.08 16.10 -0.04
N ARG A 273 -22.62 15.65 1.14
CA ARG A 273 -23.35 16.01 2.36
C ARG A 273 -22.41 16.74 3.29
N ALA A 274 -22.27 18.03 2.98
CA ALA A 274 -21.81 19.00 3.94
C ALA A 274 -22.62 18.83 5.22
N ILE A 275 -21.89 18.90 6.32
CA ILE A 275 -22.33 19.38 7.61
C ILE A 275 -23.38 20.49 7.38
N HIS A 276 -24.64 20.19 7.73
CA HIS A 276 -25.66 21.17 8.03
C HIS A 276 -26.08 20.96 9.48
#